data_AF-A0A842SX28-F1
#
_entry.id   AF-A0A842SX28-F1
#
_cell.length_a   1.000
_cell.length_b   1.000
_cell.length_c   1.000
_cell.angle_alpha   90.00
_cell.angle_beta   90.00
_cell.angle_gamma   90.00
#
_symmetry.space_group_name_H-M   'P 1'
#
loop_
_entity.id
_entity.type
_entity.pdbx_description
1 polymer ?
#
loop_
_entity_poly.entity_id
_entity_poly.type
_entity_poly.pdbx_seq_one_letter_code
_entity_poly.pdbx_strand_id
1 'polypeptide(L)'
;MAGKKSSKKSEKSPKKHKPEKIEISNRAKRIWLKVRKTWDMSLPAFTNTLSLLSEEEAEILYGIVKHSLYKDSYVEMLREHPELREIVKTDNDRLCMHDTYEVLSFRLNKFEDFPDFRKTQIKMKGGIGREAPVFE
;
A
#
# COMPACT_ATOMS: atom_id res chain seq x y z
N MET A 1 -55.18 -6.84 -8.77
CA MET A 1 -54.28 -6.76 -9.94
C MET A 1 -53.63 -5.38 -9.98
N ALA A 2 -52.33 -5.32 -10.27
CA ALA A 2 -51.49 -4.19 -10.73
C ALA A 2 -51.87 -2.77 -10.24
N GLY A 3 -51.07 -2.03 -9.47
CA GLY A 3 -49.63 -1.80 -9.61
C GLY A 3 -49.39 -0.42 -10.22
N LYS A 4 -48.74 0.49 -9.48
CA LYS A 4 -47.65 1.35 -9.98
C LYS A 4 -47.04 2.17 -8.85
N LYS A 5 -45.79 1.79 -8.55
CA LYS A 5 -44.79 2.52 -7.79
C LYS A 5 -44.47 3.85 -8.50
N SER A 6 -44.20 4.90 -7.74
CA SER A 6 -43.26 5.94 -8.16
C SER A 6 -42.40 6.33 -6.97
N SER A 7 -41.25 5.65 -6.92
CA SER A 7 -40.18 5.88 -5.96
C SER A 7 -39.56 7.24 -6.23
N LYS A 8 -39.71 8.15 -5.27
CA LYS A 8 -38.93 9.38 -5.17
C LYS A 8 -37.48 8.97 -4.90
N LYS A 9 -36.63 9.14 -5.91
CA LYS A 9 -35.19 8.90 -5.88
C LYS A 9 -34.57 9.93 -4.92
N SER A 10 -34.38 9.56 -3.66
CA SER A 10 -33.57 10.35 -2.73
C SER A 10 -32.10 10.05 -2.96
N GLU A 11 -31.38 11.09 -3.36
CA GLU A 11 -29.92 11.18 -3.37
C GLU A 11 -29.34 10.59 -2.09
N LYS A 12 -28.71 9.41 -2.19
CA LYS A 12 -27.78 8.94 -1.16
C LYS A 12 -26.46 9.64 -1.42
N SER A 13 -26.20 10.66 -0.60
CA SER A 13 -24.91 11.30 -0.39
C SER A 13 -23.77 10.26 -0.36
N PRO A 14 -22.57 10.60 -0.88
CA PRO A 14 -21.44 9.68 -0.86
C PRO A 14 -21.13 9.32 0.60
N LYS A 15 -21.15 8.02 0.89
CA LYS A 15 -20.78 7.46 2.19
C LYS A 15 -19.40 8.02 2.55
N LYS A 16 -19.35 8.93 3.52
CA LYS A 16 -18.10 9.27 4.21
C LYS A 16 -17.57 7.97 4.82
N HIS A 17 -16.59 7.35 4.18
CA HIS A 17 -15.76 6.32 4.79
C HIS A 17 -15.18 6.96 6.06
N LYS A 18 -15.68 6.55 7.22
CA LYS A 18 -14.99 6.84 8.47
C LYS A 18 -13.62 6.16 8.35
N PRO A 19 -12.50 6.87 8.58
CA PRO A 19 -11.21 6.21 8.57
C PRO A 19 -11.25 5.13 9.67
N GLU A 20 -11.03 3.87 9.27
CA GLU A 20 -10.76 2.81 10.24
C GLU A 20 -9.58 3.28 11.09
N LYS A 21 -9.80 3.42 12.40
CA LYS A 21 -8.76 3.88 13.30
C LYS A 21 -7.76 2.73 13.48
N ILE A 22 -6.56 2.88 12.93
CA ILE A 22 -5.52 1.86 13.02
C ILE A 22 -4.87 1.97 14.39
N GLU A 23 -4.89 0.88 15.17
CA GLU A 23 -4.12 0.80 16.40
C GLU A 23 -2.73 0.22 16.10
N ILE A 24 -1.72 1.08 16.12
CA ILE A 24 -0.33 0.66 15.90
C ILE A 24 0.22 0.04 17.17
N SER A 25 0.12 -1.28 17.27
CA SER A 25 0.66 -2.04 18.39
C SER A 25 2.19 -1.91 18.50
N ASN A 26 2.73 -2.08 19.71
CA ASN A 26 4.19 -2.12 19.93
C ASN A 26 4.87 -3.23 19.11
N ARG A 27 4.15 -4.32 18.83
CA ARG A 27 4.63 -5.40 17.95
C ARG A 27 4.78 -4.90 16.51
N ALA A 28 3.78 -4.20 15.98
CA ALA A 28 3.84 -3.60 14.65
C ALA A 28 5.00 -2.59 14.53
N LYS A 29 5.22 -1.74 15.55
CA LYS A 29 6.35 -0.79 15.57
C LYS A 29 7.70 -1.50 15.46
N ARG A 30 7.91 -2.60 16.18
CA ARG A 30 9.17 -3.38 16.13
C ARG A 30 9.38 -4.01 14.76
N ILE A 31 8.33 -4.58 14.18
CA ILE A 31 8.38 -5.17 12.84
C ILE A 31 8.73 -4.08 11.82
N TRP A 32 8.03 -2.94 11.87
CA TRP A 32 8.28 -1.79 11.01
C TRP A 32 9.72 -1.30 11.08
N LEU A 33 10.27 -1.11 12.29
CA LEU A 33 11.66 -0.66 12.45
C LEU A 33 12.66 -1.65 11.83
N LYS A 34 12.41 -2.96 11.95
CA LYS A 34 13.26 -3.98 11.34
C LYS A 34 13.21 -3.89 9.81
N VAL A 35 12.00 -3.80 9.25
CA VAL A 35 11.77 -3.69 7.80
C VAL A 35 12.38 -2.40 7.25
N ARG A 36 12.14 -1.26 7.90
CA ARG A 36 12.68 0.04 7.50
C ARG A 36 14.20 0.06 7.50
N LYS A 37 14.82 -0.56 8.51
CA LYS A 37 16.29 -0.70 8.60
C LYS A 37 16.83 -1.54 7.45
N THR A 38 16.20 -2.67 7.12
CA THR A 38 16.71 -3.54 6.05
C THR A 38 16.42 -3.00 4.66
N TRP A 39 15.33 -2.23 4.50
CA TRP A 39 15.04 -1.43 3.29
C TRP A 39 16.15 -0.41 3.01
N ASP A 40 16.64 0.30 4.05
CA ASP A 40 17.74 1.24 3.92
C ASP A 40 19.07 0.57 3.53
N MET A 41 19.27 -0.67 3.98
CA MET A 41 20.51 -1.41 3.76
C MET A 41 20.60 -1.97 2.33
N SER A 42 19.62 -2.76 1.90
CA SER A 42 19.61 -3.37 0.57
C SER A 42 18.29 -4.07 0.25
N LEU A 43 17.94 -4.13 -1.04
CA LEU A 43 16.74 -4.83 -1.51
C LEU A 43 16.68 -6.32 -1.10
N PRO A 44 17.77 -7.12 -1.16
CA PRO A 44 17.72 -8.52 -0.71
C PRO A 44 17.49 -8.66 0.80
N ALA A 45 18.09 -7.79 1.62
CA ALA A 45 17.87 -7.83 3.07
C ALA A 45 16.42 -7.49 3.41
N PHE A 46 15.84 -6.53 2.70
CA PHE A 46 14.45 -6.13 2.81
C PHE A 46 13.48 -7.28 2.47
N THR A 47 13.62 -7.86 1.28
CA THR A 47 12.74 -8.96 0.84
C THR A 47 12.88 -10.19 1.74
N ASN A 48 14.10 -10.55 2.15
CA ASN A 48 14.33 -11.63 3.12
C ASN A 48 13.65 -11.33 4.46
N THR A 49 13.73 -10.09 4.95
CA THR A 49 13.07 -9.70 6.20
C THR A 49 11.56 -9.88 6.11
N LEU A 50 10.96 -9.46 4.99
CA LEU A 50 9.52 -9.60 4.76
C LEU A 50 9.10 -11.05 4.59
N SER A 51 9.92 -11.90 3.97
CA SER A 51 9.66 -13.34 3.84
C SER A 51 9.73 -14.09 5.17
N LEU A 52 10.57 -13.61 6.11
CA LEU A 52 10.75 -14.21 7.43
C LEU A 52 9.68 -13.83 8.46
N LEU A 53 8.80 -12.87 8.16
CA LEU A 53 7.68 -12.53 9.04
C LEU A 53 6.73 -13.72 9.15
N SER A 54 6.17 -13.97 10.34
CA SER A 54 5.06 -14.91 10.45
C SER A 54 3.84 -14.41 9.66
N GLU A 55 2.88 -15.29 9.36
CA GLU A 55 1.67 -14.90 8.64
C GLU A 55 0.90 -13.79 9.38
N GLU A 56 0.73 -13.95 10.70
CA GLU A 56 0.13 -12.92 11.56
C GLU A 56 0.88 -11.58 11.50
N GLU A 57 2.22 -11.61 11.51
CA GLU A 57 3.04 -10.40 11.42
C GLU A 57 2.94 -9.72 10.05
N ALA A 58 2.91 -10.53 8.98
CA ALA A 58 2.70 -10.07 7.63
C ALA A 58 1.32 -9.42 7.46
N GLU A 59 0.27 -10.00 8.06
CA GLU A 59 -1.07 -9.43 8.03
C GLU A 59 -1.17 -8.11 8.81
N ILE A 60 -0.58 -8.04 10.01
CA ILE A 60 -0.52 -6.80 10.80
C ILE A 60 0.19 -5.71 9.98
N LEU A 61 1.34 -6.03 9.40
CA LEU A 61 2.12 -5.06 8.63
C LEU A 61 1.37 -4.63 7.36
N TYR A 62 0.81 -5.58 6.60
CA TYR A 62 -0.01 -5.33 5.42
C TYR A 62 -1.21 -4.42 5.74
N GLY A 63 -1.90 -4.71 6.84
CA GLY A 63 -3.03 -3.92 7.32
C GLY A 63 -2.68 -2.48 7.66
N ILE A 64 -1.43 -2.18 8.00
CA ILE A 64 -0.94 -0.82 8.24
C ILE A 64 -0.51 -0.17 6.91
N VAL A 65 0.30 -0.86 6.11
CA VAL A 65 0.87 -0.28 4.88
C VAL A 65 -0.17 -0.06 3.79
N LYS A 66 -1.29 -0.79 3.78
CA LYS A 66 -2.40 -0.54 2.84
C LYS A 66 -2.94 0.89 2.93
N HIS A 67 -2.87 1.52 4.10
CA HIS A 67 -3.35 2.89 4.31
C HIS A 67 -2.41 3.96 3.73
N SER A 68 -1.17 3.58 3.40
CA SER A 68 -0.23 4.47 2.70
C SER A 68 -0.50 4.58 1.20
N LEU A 69 -1.29 3.66 0.64
CA LEU A 69 -1.43 3.49 -0.81
C LEU A 69 -2.24 4.57 -1.51
N TYR A 70 -3.15 5.24 -0.80
CA TYR A 70 -4.12 6.12 -1.42
C TYR A 70 -3.63 7.56 -1.60
N LYS A 71 -2.36 7.86 -1.27
CA LYS A 71 -1.84 9.24 -1.18
C LYS A 71 -0.45 9.40 -1.79
N ASP A 72 -0.32 10.46 -2.59
CA ASP A 72 0.93 10.80 -3.29
C ASP A 72 1.93 11.53 -2.38
N SER A 73 1.48 12.00 -1.22
CA SER A 73 2.30 12.77 -0.28
C SER A 73 2.19 12.26 1.15
N TYR A 74 3.33 12.19 1.84
CA TYR A 74 3.44 11.98 3.28
C TYR A 74 2.47 12.87 4.08
N VAL A 75 2.33 14.14 3.69
CA VAL A 75 1.50 15.11 4.42
C VAL A 75 0.02 14.75 4.32
N GLU A 76 -0.43 14.31 3.14
CA GLU A 76 -1.82 13.91 2.92
C GLU A 76 -2.15 12.60 3.62
N MET A 77 -1.23 11.64 3.56
CA MET A 77 -1.34 10.38 4.30
C MET A 77 -1.53 10.63 5.81
N LEU A 78 -0.72 11.52 6.40
CA LEU A 78 -0.83 11.83 7.82
C LEU A 78 -2.01 12.72 8.21
N ARG A 79 -2.62 13.43 7.26
CA ARG A 79 -3.86 14.17 7.53
C ARG A 79 -5.04 13.22 7.71
N GLU A 80 -5.07 12.13 6.95
CA GLU A 80 -6.14 11.13 7.02
C GLU A 80 -5.87 10.07 8.08
N HIS A 81 -4.61 9.67 8.22
CA HIS A 81 -4.13 8.67 9.17
C HIS A 81 -3.05 9.26 10.09
N PRO A 82 -3.41 10.16 11.01
CA PRO A 82 -2.46 10.80 11.93
C PRO A 82 -1.74 9.79 12.83
N GLU A 83 -2.33 8.62 13.09
CA GLU A 83 -1.73 7.51 13.83
C GLU A 83 -0.44 7.00 13.20
N LEU A 84 -0.31 7.05 11.86
CA LEU A 84 0.91 6.62 11.16
C LEU A 84 2.12 7.47 11.52
N ARG A 85 1.94 8.64 12.15
CA ARG A 85 3.05 9.46 12.69
C ARG A 85 3.94 8.69 13.65
N GLU A 86 3.46 7.63 14.28
CA GLU A 86 4.28 6.84 15.19
C GLU A 86 5.40 6.08 14.46
N ILE A 87 5.20 5.74 13.19
CA ILE A 87 6.10 4.90 12.39
C ILE A 87 6.65 5.61 11.14
N VAL A 88 5.90 6.56 10.58
CA VAL A 88 6.30 7.36 9.41
C VAL A 88 6.72 8.75 9.86
N LYS A 89 7.98 9.08 9.66
CA LYS A 89 8.55 10.39 10.00
C LYS A 89 8.97 11.20 8.77
N THR A 90 9.16 10.53 7.64
CA THR A 90 9.70 11.10 6.40
C THR A 90 8.97 10.56 5.16
N ASP A 91 9.17 11.21 4.00
CA ASP A 91 8.63 10.68 2.73
C ASP A 91 9.32 9.37 2.31
N ASN A 92 10.58 9.14 2.70
CA ASN A 92 11.26 7.86 2.52
C ASN A 92 10.57 6.73 3.27
N ASP A 93 10.01 6.99 4.45
CA ASP A 93 9.24 6.00 5.19
C ASP A 93 7.94 5.65 4.45
N ARG A 94 7.33 6.62 3.76
CA ARG A 94 6.17 6.37 2.89
C ARG A 94 6.56 5.50 1.69
N LEU A 95 7.68 5.79 1.02
CA LEU A 95 8.18 4.94 -0.07
C LEU A 95 8.44 3.50 0.42
N CYS A 96 9.06 3.35 1.59
CA CYS A 96 9.24 2.05 2.23
C CYS A 96 7.90 1.34 2.51
N MET A 97 6.84 2.06 2.89
CA MET A 97 5.51 1.48 3.07
C MET A 97 4.92 0.98 1.75
N HIS A 98 5.07 1.72 0.66
CA HIS A 98 4.64 1.28 -0.66
C HIS A 98 5.35 -0.01 -1.07
N ASP A 99 6.69 -0.04 -1.01
CA ASP A 99 7.46 -1.24 -1.37
C ASP A 99 7.09 -2.44 -0.47
N THR A 100 6.87 -2.18 0.82
CA THR A 100 6.44 -3.21 1.78
C THR A 100 5.07 -3.76 1.40
N TYR A 101 4.14 -2.88 1.04
CA TYR A 101 2.83 -3.29 0.58
C TYR A 101 2.95 -4.14 -0.68
N GLU A 102 3.73 -3.73 -1.69
CA GLU A 102 3.87 -4.50 -2.93
C GLU A 102 4.33 -5.92 -2.63
N VAL A 103 5.43 -6.08 -1.88
CA VAL A 103 5.95 -7.40 -1.52
C VAL A 103 4.93 -8.23 -0.73
N LEU A 104 4.25 -7.63 0.26
CA LEU A 104 3.27 -8.34 1.07
C LEU A 104 1.98 -8.69 0.31
N SER A 105 1.55 -7.84 -0.63
CA SER A 105 0.38 -8.10 -1.49
C SER A 105 0.58 -9.35 -2.33
N PHE A 106 1.77 -9.52 -2.91
CA PHE A 106 2.16 -10.74 -3.62
C PHE A 106 2.24 -11.93 -2.66
N ARG A 107 2.90 -11.77 -1.51
CA ARG A 107 3.10 -12.85 -0.54
C ARG A 107 1.78 -13.40 0.02
N LEU A 108 0.85 -12.51 0.37
CA LEU A 108 -0.44 -12.86 0.97
C LEU A 108 -1.53 -13.17 -0.09
N ASN A 109 -1.20 -13.09 -1.39
CA ASN A 109 -2.17 -13.15 -2.48
C ASN A 109 -3.34 -12.16 -2.33
N LYS A 110 -3.06 -10.99 -1.73
CA LYS A 110 -4.04 -9.91 -1.51
C LYS A 110 -3.76 -8.79 -2.52
N PHE A 111 -4.29 -8.96 -3.71
CA PHE A 111 -4.25 -7.95 -4.77
C PHE A 111 -5.51 -7.09 -4.64
N GLU A 112 -5.39 -5.94 -4.00
CA GLU A 112 -6.44 -4.92 -4.09
C GLU A 112 -6.27 -4.17 -5.42
N ASP A 113 -7.36 -3.97 -6.17
CA ASP A 113 -7.35 -3.14 -7.37
C ASP A 113 -6.99 -1.70 -6.97
N PHE A 114 -5.77 -1.27 -7.31
CA PHE A 114 -5.33 0.09 -7.07
C PHE A 114 -6.03 1.04 -8.05
N PRO A 115 -6.37 2.27 -7.63
CA PRO A 115 -6.41 3.36 -8.58
C PRO A 115 -5.04 3.44 -9.28
N ASP A 116 -5.05 3.44 -10.60
CA ASP A 116 -3.94 3.20 -11.51
C ASP A 116 -2.82 4.28 -11.38
N PHE A 117 -1.97 4.19 -10.34
CA PHE A 117 -0.84 5.12 -10.11
C PHE A 117 0.52 4.57 -10.58
N ARG A 118 0.59 3.32 -11.05
CA ARG A 118 1.83 2.63 -11.47
C ARG A 118 2.35 3.00 -12.87
N LYS A 119 1.88 4.07 -13.51
CA LYS A 119 2.43 4.49 -14.83
C LYS A 119 3.66 5.39 -14.77
N THR A 120 4.11 5.81 -13.58
CA THR A 120 5.16 6.85 -13.50
C THR A 120 6.56 6.33 -13.16
N GLN A 121 6.73 5.14 -12.56
CA GLN A 121 8.07 4.66 -12.15
C GLN A 121 8.66 3.48 -12.94
N ILE A 122 7.88 2.76 -13.77
CA ILE A 122 8.41 1.71 -14.67
C ILE A 122 8.80 2.32 -16.04
N LYS A 123 9.52 3.44 -16.04
CA LYS A 123 10.17 3.97 -17.26
C LYS A 123 11.66 4.29 -17.10
N MET A 124 12.27 4.04 -15.94
CA MET A 124 13.69 4.35 -15.72
C MET A 124 14.63 3.14 -15.56
N LYS A 125 14.17 1.89 -15.69
CA LYS A 125 15.06 0.72 -15.78
C LYS A 125 14.50 -0.32 -16.74
N GLY A 126 14.92 -0.26 -18.01
CA GLY A 126 14.61 -1.31 -18.99
C GLY A 126 14.71 -0.87 -20.44
N GLY A 127 15.82 -0.24 -20.83
CA GLY A 127 16.06 0.18 -22.21
C GLY A 127 17.51 -0.02 -22.65
N ILE A 128 18.12 -1.14 -22.24
CA ILE A 128 19.37 -1.63 -22.84
C ILE A 128 19.07 -3.01 -23.42
N GLY A 129 19.08 -3.07 -24.75
CA GLY A 129 19.37 -4.26 -25.56
C GLY A 129 18.33 -5.38 -25.55
N ARG A 130 17.37 -5.34 -26.48
CA ARG A 130 16.95 -6.53 -27.24
C ARG A 130 16.62 -6.12 -28.67
N GLU A 131 17.42 -6.64 -29.59
CA GLU A 131 17.24 -6.58 -31.03
C GLU A 131 15.86 -7.09 -31.43
N ALA A 132 15.21 -6.41 -32.37
CA ALA A 132 13.94 -6.84 -32.95
C ALA A 132 14.20 -7.94 -33.98
N PRO A 133 13.42 -9.04 -34.02
CA PRO A 133 13.42 -9.90 -35.19
C PRO A 133 12.68 -9.17 -36.31
N VAL A 134 13.41 -8.89 -37.39
CA VAL A 134 12.85 -8.53 -38.70
C VAL A 134 12.22 -9.80 -39.26
N PHE A 135 10.92 -9.77 -39.53
CA PHE A 135 10.27 -10.72 -40.41
C PHE A 135 10.18 -10.06 -41.79
N GLU A 136 10.89 -10.61 -42.78
CA GLU A 136 10.63 -10.40 -44.21
C GLU A 136 9.37 -11.15 -44.65
#